data_AF-A0A932P2W5-F1
#
_entry.id   AF-A0A932P2W5-F1
#
_cell.length_a   1.000
_cell.length_b   1.000
_cell.length_c   1.000
_cell.angle_alpha   90.00
_cell.angle_beta   90.00
_cell.angle_gamma   90.00
#
_symmetry.space_group_name_H-M   'P 1'
#
loop_
_entity.id
_entity.type
_entity.pdbx_description
1 polymer ?
#
loop_
_entity_poly.entity_id
_entity_poly.type
_entity_poly.pdbx_seq_one_letter_code
_entity_poly.pdbx_strand_id
1 'polypeptide(L)'
;ALLCPPTSYASDFFKITEEAWIEQATALAKNLGLPPKLRRKGDPENLDQALDKAACVITFNSAVGWRALAKGIPAFSDPARSTVGSWHGAAKSLEDIKKLSRISLFRFMRASQMSLLEIQQGKIYDLLSRYAPEITPLSLVK
;
A
#
# COMPACT_ATOMS: atom_id res chain seq x y z
N ALA A 1 -4.48 -12.29 10.19
CA ALA A 1 -4.18 -11.27 9.18
C ALA A 1 -3.50 -11.95 8.01
N LEU A 2 -3.92 -11.64 6.78
CA LEU A 2 -3.25 -12.12 5.57
C LEU A 2 -2.04 -11.22 5.31
N LEU A 3 -0.83 -11.79 5.29
CA LEU A 3 0.41 -11.09 5.01
C LEU A 3 0.77 -11.30 3.55
N CYS A 4 0.88 -10.22 2.77
CA CYS A 4 1.28 -10.26 1.37
C CYS A 4 2.59 -9.47 1.19
N PRO A 5 3.75 -10.16 1.18
CA PRO A 5 5.06 -9.52 1.15
C PRO A 5 5.33 -8.78 -0.17
N PRO A 6 6.40 -7.97 -0.23
CA PRO A 6 6.89 -7.43 -1.49
C PRO A 6 7.21 -8.57 -2.48
N THR A 7 7.01 -8.30 -3.77
CA THR A 7 7.56 -9.17 -4.83
C THR A 7 9.07 -8.90 -4.97
N SER A 8 9.83 -9.83 -5.56
CA SER A 8 11.26 -9.62 -5.87
C SER A 8 11.55 -8.26 -6.49
N TYR A 9 10.79 -7.85 -7.52
CA TYR A 9 10.94 -6.54 -8.15
C TYR A 9 10.77 -5.35 -7.18
N ALA A 10 9.82 -5.45 -6.24
CA ALA A 10 9.56 -4.40 -5.27
C ALA A 10 10.66 -4.38 -4.19
N SER A 11 11.13 -5.55 -3.76
CA SER A 11 12.28 -5.70 -2.87
C SER A 11 13.54 -5.07 -3.48
N ASP A 12 13.82 -5.35 -4.76
CA ASP A 12 14.97 -4.82 -5.49
C ASP A 12 14.92 -3.30 -5.69
N PHE A 13 13.73 -2.77 -6.01
CA PHE A 13 13.52 -1.34 -6.26
C PHE A 13 13.62 -0.53 -4.96
N PHE A 14 12.91 -0.95 -3.90
CA PHE A 14 12.85 -0.22 -2.64
C PHE A 14 13.97 -0.57 -1.65
N LYS A 15 14.86 -1.50 -2.02
CA LYS A 15 15.96 -2.00 -1.17
C LYS A 15 15.47 -2.53 0.17
N ILE A 16 14.42 -3.34 0.12
CA ILE A 16 13.87 -4.02 1.30
C ILE A 16 14.04 -5.54 1.16
N THR A 17 14.29 -6.23 2.26
CA THR A 17 14.29 -7.70 2.28
C THR A 17 12.89 -8.22 2.63
N GLU A 18 12.51 -9.35 2.02
CA GLU A 18 11.23 -9.98 2.30
C GLU A 18 11.16 -10.41 3.78
N GLU A 19 12.25 -10.95 4.30
CA GLU A 19 12.36 -11.46 5.68
C GLU A 19 12.11 -10.36 6.70
N ALA A 20 12.80 -9.22 6.56
CA ALA A 20 12.63 -8.09 7.49
C ALA A 20 11.21 -7.52 7.41
N TRP A 21 10.61 -7.48 6.21
CA TRP A 21 9.24 -7.05 6.05
C TRP A 21 8.25 -8.03 6.71
N ILE A 22 8.43 -9.34 6.54
CA ILE A 22 7.58 -10.38 7.14
C ILE A 22 7.64 -10.30 8.66
N GLU A 23 8.81 -10.08 9.24
CA GLU A 23 8.97 -9.91 10.70
C GLU A 23 8.13 -8.74 11.21
N GLN A 24 8.27 -7.57 10.59
CA GLN A 24 7.49 -6.37 10.94
C GLN A 24 5.98 -6.57 10.77
N ALA A 25 5.57 -7.16 9.64
CA ALA A 25 4.17 -7.45 9.35
C ALA A 25 3.58 -8.47 10.34
N THR A 26 4.38 -9.45 10.77
CA THR A 26 4.00 -10.44 11.78
C THR A 26 3.82 -9.80 13.16
N ALA A 27 4.73 -8.90 13.54
CA ALA A 27 4.59 -8.12 14.77
C ALA A 27 3.31 -7.27 14.77
N LEU A 28 3.02 -6.59 13.66
CA LEU A 28 1.77 -5.83 13.51
C LEU A 28 0.54 -6.73 13.61
N ALA A 29 0.53 -7.88 12.93
CA ALA A 29 -0.59 -8.83 13.02
C ALA A 29 -0.85 -9.29 14.46
N LYS A 30 0.21 -9.59 15.21
CA LYS A 30 0.11 -9.97 16.63
C LYS A 30 -0.42 -8.82 17.49
N ASN A 31 0.03 -7.59 17.27
CA ASN A 31 -0.48 -6.41 17.98
C ASN A 31 -1.97 -6.17 17.74
N LEU A 32 -2.47 -6.56 16.56
CA LEU A 32 -3.89 -6.50 16.21
C LEU A 32 -4.69 -7.71 16.73
N GLY A 33 -4.06 -8.65 17.46
CA GLY A 33 -4.71 -9.86 17.96
C GLY A 33 -5.07 -10.87 16.86
N LEU A 34 -4.40 -10.82 15.71
CA LEU A 34 -4.73 -11.62 14.54
C LEU A 34 -3.63 -12.63 14.21
N PRO A 35 -3.95 -13.93 14.02
CA PRO A 35 -2.95 -14.92 13.61
C PRO A 35 -2.44 -14.60 12.19
N PRO A 36 -1.11 -14.48 11.99
CA PRO A 36 -0.54 -14.18 10.67
C PRO A 36 -0.64 -15.39 9.73
N LYS A 37 -1.07 -15.17 8.49
CA LYS A 37 -1.03 -16.15 7.39
C LYS A 37 -0.28 -15.53 6.22
N LEU A 38 0.87 -16.09 5.88
CA LEU A 38 1.67 -15.63 4.74
C LEU A 38 1.04 -16.10 3.43
N ARG A 39 1.00 -15.22 2.43
CA ARG A 39 0.63 -15.54 1.06
C ARG A 39 1.53 -14.81 0.08
N ARG A 40 2.27 -15.56 -0.74
CA ARG A 40 3.17 -15.01 -1.78
C ARG A 40 2.45 -14.90 -3.12
N LYS A 41 3.05 -14.12 -4.02
CA LYS A 41 2.61 -14.07 -5.42
C LYS A 41 2.94 -15.41 -6.08
N GLY A 42 1.93 -16.08 -6.63
CA GLY A 42 2.08 -17.40 -7.26
C GLY A 42 1.63 -18.57 -6.38
N ASP A 43 1.21 -18.33 -5.14
CA ASP A 43 0.63 -19.38 -4.30
C ASP A 43 -0.62 -20.00 -4.98
N PRO A 44 -0.87 -21.32 -4.79
CA PRO A 44 -2.01 -22.01 -5.39
C PRO A 44 -3.37 -21.41 -5.02
N GLU A 45 -3.48 -20.85 -3.81
CA GLU A 45 -4.69 -20.13 -3.38
C GLU A 45 -4.77 -18.77 -4.08
N ASN A 46 -5.84 -18.58 -4.86
CA ASN A 46 -6.07 -17.32 -5.54
C ASN A 46 -6.30 -16.18 -4.51
N LEU A 47 -6.09 -14.93 -4.95
CA LEU A 47 -6.12 -13.79 -4.02
C LEU A 47 -7.51 -13.60 -3.42
N ASP A 48 -8.57 -13.73 -4.21
CA ASP A 48 -9.92 -13.46 -3.73
C ASP A 48 -10.37 -14.47 -2.68
N GLN A 49 -10.05 -15.76 -2.85
CA GLN A 49 -10.28 -16.80 -1.85
C GLN A 49 -9.52 -16.55 -0.54
N ALA A 50 -8.29 -16.06 -0.64
CA ALA A 50 -7.50 -15.70 0.53
C ALA A 50 -8.06 -14.46 1.26
N LEU A 51 -8.53 -13.47 0.50
CA LEU A 51 -9.16 -12.26 1.03
C LEU A 51 -10.47 -12.57 1.74
N ASP A 52 -11.32 -13.44 1.18
CA ASP A 52 -12.63 -13.76 1.78
C ASP A 52 -12.51 -14.43 3.16
N LYS A 53 -11.33 -14.99 3.48
CA LYS A 53 -11.01 -15.59 4.79
C LYS A 53 -10.27 -14.63 5.72
N ALA A 54 -9.88 -13.45 5.25
CA ALA A 54 -9.01 -12.54 5.98
C ALA A 54 -9.80 -11.51 6.79
N ALA A 55 -9.56 -11.45 8.10
CA ALA A 55 -10.06 -10.38 8.96
C ALA A 55 -9.37 -9.03 8.70
N CYS A 56 -8.15 -9.07 8.17
CA CYS A 56 -7.32 -7.91 7.84
C CYS A 56 -6.22 -8.35 6.88
N VAL A 57 -5.76 -7.43 6.03
CA VAL A 57 -4.62 -7.59 5.15
C VAL A 57 -3.48 -6.68 5.60
N ILE A 58 -2.24 -7.17 5.56
CA ILE A 58 -1.03 -6.37 5.71
C ILE A 58 -0.21 -6.64 4.45
N THR A 59 0.09 -5.61 3.68
CA THR A 59 0.72 -5.81 2.36
C THR A 59 1.65 -4.68 1.96
N PHE A 60 2.73 -5.03 1.26
CA PHE A 60 3.56 -4.05 0.58
C PHE A 60 2.96 -3.62 -0.78
N ASN A 61 2.01 -4.38 -1.33
CA ASN A 61 1.52 -4.19 -2.68
C ASN A 61 0.20 -3.40 -2.71
N SER A 62 0.23 -2.22 -3.34
CA SER A 62 -0.94 -1.34 -3.48
C SER A 62 -2.15 -2.04 -4.11
N ALA A 63 -1.95 -2.93 -5.09
CA ALA A 63 -3.04 -3.62 -5.76
C ALA A 63 -3.76 -4.64 -4.86
N VAL A 64 -3.02 -5.28 -3.93
CA VAL A 64 -3.60 -6.20 -2.94
C VAL A 64 -4.40 -5.42 -1.90
N GLY A 65 -3.82 -4.33 -1.37
CA GLY A 65 -4.49 -3.47 -0.40
C GLY A 65 -5.78 -2.88 -0.96
N TRP A 66 -5.74 -2.48 -2.24
CA TRP A 66 -6.91 -1.99 -2.96
C TRP A 66 -8.04 -3.03 -3.02
N ARG A 67 -7.74 -4.25 -3.47
CA ARG A 67 -8.75 -5.32 -3.59
C ARG A 67 -9.36 -5.68 -2.25
N ALA A 68 -8.57 -5.70 -1.18
CA ALA A 68 -9.06 -5.92 0.17
C ALA A 68 -10.07 -4.84 0.60
N LEU A 69 -9.71 -3.55 0.43
CA LEU A 69 -10.58 -2.42 0.78
C LEU A 69 -11.85 -2.38 -0.07
N ALA A 70 -11.77 -2.76 -1.35
CA ALA A 70 -12.94 -2.90 -2.22
C ALA A 70 -13.93 -4.00 -1.75
N LYS A 71 -13.45 -5.00 -1.00
CA LYS A 71 -14.26 -6.01 -0.33
C LYS A 71 -14.69 -5.61 1.10
N GLY A 72 -14.32 -4.42 1.57
CA GLY A 72 -14.58 -3.96 2.93
C GLY A 72 -13.66 -4.59 3.98
N ILE A 73 -12.57 -5.24 3.55
CA ILE A 73 -11.59 -5.84 4.44
C ILE A 73 -10.52 -4.77 4.77
N PRO A 74 -10.25 -4.51 6.06
CA PRO A 74 -9.19 -3.59 6.47
C PRO A 74 -7.83 -3.99 5.88
N ALA A 75 -7.06 -3.02 5.38
CA ALA A 75 -5.76 -3.26 4.80
C ALA A 75 -4.73 -2.24 5.27
N PHE A 76 -3.62 -2.72 5.84
CA PHE A 76 -2.44 -1.92 6.14
C PHE A 76 -1.41 -2.08 5.03
N SER A 77 -0.74 -0.99 4.70
CA SER A 77 0.31 -0.95 3.69
C SER A 77 1.31 0.15 4.02
N ASP A 78 2.55 0.03 3.51
CA ASP A 78 3.62 0.97 3.77
C ASP A 78 3.21 2.39 3.33
N PRO A 79 3.09 3.37 4.25
CA PRO A 79 2.57 4.69 3.93
C PRO A 79 3.47 5.51 2.99
N ALA A 80 4.76 5.20 2.94
CA ALA A 80 5.72 5.88 2.08
C ALA A 80 5.83 5.25 0.69
N ARG A 81 5.44 3.98 0.52
CA ARG A 81 5.72 3.18 -0.69
C ARG A 81 4.49 2.57 -1.35
N SER A 82 3.30 2.85 -0.84
CA SER A 82 2.03 2.32 -1.34
C SER A 82 0.97 3.41 -1.38
N THR A 83 0.23 3.52 -2.49
CA THR A 83 -0.89 4.47 -2.64
C THR A 83 -1.97 4.21 -1.58
N VAL A 84 -2.24 2.94 -1.28
CA VAL A 84 -3.17 2.56 -0.21
C VAL A 84 -2.60 2.96 1.15
N GLY A 85 -1.29 2.75 1.33
CA GLY A 85 -0.52 3.24 2.47
C GLY A 85 -0.72 4.72 2.73
N SER A 86 -0.44 5.54 1.71
CA SER A 86 -0.53 7.00 1.80
C SER A 86 -1.96 7.48 2.05
N TRP A 87 -2.98 6.74 1.60
CA TRP A 87 -4.38 7.09 1.85
C TRP A 87 -4.83 6.86 3.31
N HIS A 88 -4.51 5.71 3.91
CA HIS A 88 -4.87 5.47 5.32
C HIS A 88 -3.88 6.16 6.30
N GLY A 89 -2.71 6.57 5.81
CA GLY A 89 -1.76 7.43 6.51
C GLY A 89 -1.23 6.80 7.79
N ALA A 90 -1.49 7.46 8.92
CA ALA A 90 -1.04 7.03 10.25
C ALA A 90 -2.05 6.12 10.98
N ALA A 91 -3.05 5.55 10.30
CA ALA A 91 -4.02 4.65 10.93
C ALA A 91 -3.30 3.47 11.62
N LYS A 92 -3.53 3.31 12.94
CA LYS A 92 -2.83 2.31 13.76
C LYS A 92 -3.74 1.16 14.22
N SER A 93 -5.05 1.24 13.96
CA SER A 93 -6.04 0.25 14.42
C SER A 93 -6.99 -0.18 13.32
N LEU A 94 -7.67 -1.31 13.53
CA LEU A 94 -8.71 -1.80 12.62
C LEU A 94 -9.93 -0.87 12.62
N GLU A 95 -10.30 -0.33 13.78
CA GLU A 95 -11.37 0.65 13.92
C GLU A 95 -11.11 1.90 13.10
N ASP A 96 -9.89 2.42 13.10
CA ASP A 96 -9.54 3.62 12.33
C ASP A 96 -9.71 3.37 10.84
N ILE A 97 -9.21 2.25 10.33
CA ILE A 97 -9.38 1.88 8.91
C ILE A 97 -10.85 1.70 8.55
N LYS A 98 -11.65 1.08 9.42
CA LYS A 98 -13.09 0.87 9.19
C LYS A 98 -13.88 2.18 9.13
N LYS A 99 -13.41 3.24 9.81
CA LYS A 99 -14.02 4.58 9.75
C LYS A 99 -13.68 5.33 8.47
N LEU A 100 -12.63 4.92 7.73
CA LEU A 100 -12.24 5.58 6.50
C LEU A 100 -13.25 5.30 5.38
N SER A 101 -13.69 6.37 4.71
CA SER A 101 -14.65 6.26 3.62
C SER A 101 -14.02 5.61 2.39
N ARG A 102 -14.59 4.50 1.92
CA ARG A 102 -14.21 3.89 0.64
C ARG A 102 -14.26 4.89 -0.52
N ILE A 103 -15.23 5.81 -0.53
CA ILE A 103 -15.34 6.85 -1.57
C ILE A 103 -14.13 7.80 -1.54
N SER A 104 -13.60 8.11 -0.35
CA SER A 104 -12.38 8.93 -0.24
C SER A 104 -11.16 8.25 -0.85
N LEU A 105 -11.04 6.91 -0.72
CA LEU A 105 -9.98 6.15 -1.38
C LEU A 105 -10.08 6.23 -2.90
N PHE A 106 -11.28 6.06 -3.47
CA PHE A 106 -11.49 6.21 -4.92
C PHE A 106 -11.11 7.61 -5.41
N ARG A 107 -11.48 8.66 -4.67
CA ARG A 107 -11.13 10.04 -5.01
C ARG A 107 -9.62 10.26 -4.92
N PHE A 108 -8.98 9.74 -3.88
CA PHE A 108 -7.52 9.81 -3.70
C PHE A 108 -6.80 9.09 -4.85
N MET A 109 -7.19 7.86 -5.16
CA MET A 109 -6.62 7.10 -6.28
C MET A 109 -6.82 7.81 -7.61
N ARG A 110 -8.01 8.37 -7.87
CA ARG A 110 -8.29 9.14 -9.09
C ARG A 110 -7.41 10.39 -9.19
N ALA A 111 -7.18 11.09 -8.08
CA ALA A 111 -6.29 12.24 -8.04
C ALA A 111 -4.80 11.86 -8.19
N SER A 112 -4.44 10.67 -7.72
CA SER A 112 -3.08 10.11 -7.78
C SER A 112 -2.82 9.27 -9.04
N GLN A 113 -3.80 9.13 -9.94
CA GLN A 113 -3.62 8.51 -11.25
C GLN A 113 -2.96 9.53 -12.18
N MET A 114 -1.66 9.38 -12.37
CA MET A 114 -0.93 10.05 -13.43
C MET A 114 -0.51 9.01 -14.46
N SER A 115 -0.73 9.31 -15.74
CA SER A 115 -0.14 8.54 -16.81
C SER A 115 1.38 8.70 -16.81
N LEU A 116 2.09 7.70 -17.36
CA LEU A 116 3.55 7.78 -17.55
C LEU A 116 3.95 9.04 -18.31
N LEU A 117 3.14 9.47 -19.27
CA LEU A 117 3.34 10.69 -20.03
C LEU A 117 3.24 11.94 -19.15
N GLU A 118 2.27 12.00 -18.23
CA GLU A 118 2.10 13.14 -17.31
C GLU A 118 3.24 13.22 -16.28
N ILE A 119 3.77 12.07 -15.86
CA ILE A 119 4.97 11.99 -15.01
C ILE A 119 6.19 12.48 -15.80
N GLN A 120 6.38 12.03 -17.04
CA GLN A 120 7.47 12.47 -17.92
C GLN A 120 7.40 13.96 -18.24
N GLN A 121 6.20 14.52 -18.37
CA GLN A 121 5.98 15.95 -18.59
C GLN A 121 6.12 16.78 -17.31
N GLY A 122 6.45 16.16 -16.18
CA GLY A 122 6.67 16.86 -14.92
C GLY A 122 5.41 17.41 -14.25
N LYS A 123 4.20 17.02 -14.69
CA LYS A 123 2.95 17.50 -14.07
C LYS A 123 2.81 17.10 -12.60
N ILE A 124 3.51 16.04 -12.19
CA ILE A 124 3.59 15.62 -10.79
C ILE A 124 4.30 16.66 -9.91
N TYR A 125 5.23 17.45 -10.46
CA TYR A 125 5.98 18.46 -9.71
C TYR A 125 5.10 19.65 -9.33
N ASP A 126 4.16 20.07 -10.17
CA ASP A 126 3.21 21.14 -9.82
C ASP A 126 2.28 20.73 -8.67
N LEU A 127 1.98 19.42 -8.57
CA LEU A 127 1.21 18.88 -7.46
C LEU A 127 2.09 18.75 -6.20
N LEU A 128 3.29 18.18 -6.33
CA LEU A 128 4.20 17.92 -5.22
C LEU A 128 4.80 19.19 -4.63
N SER A 129 5.13 20.21 -5.44
CA SER A 129 5.66 21.50 -4.97
C SER A 129 4.70 22.23 -4.02
N ARG A 130 3.40 21.96 -4.12
CA ARG A 130 2.39 22.51 -3.19
C ARG A 130 2.41 21.84 -1.81
N TYR A 131 2.88 20.61 -1.71
CA TYR A 131 2.88 19.82 -0.48
C TYR A 131 4.29 19.55 0.08
N ALA A 132 5.32 19.69 -0.75
CA ALA A 132 6.74 19.49 -0.47
C ALA A 132 7.57 20.41 -1.40
N PRO A 133 7.72 21.71 -1.05
CA PRO A 133 8.30 22.74 -1.92
C PRO A 133 9.78 22.54 -2.25
N GLU A 134 10.44 21.59 -1.61
CA GLU A 134 11.89 21.32 -1.74
C GLU A 134 12.22 20.30 -2.84
N ILE A 135 11.20 19.76 -3.53
CA ILE A 135 11.39 18.78 -4.60
C ILE A 135 11.67 19.52 -5.93
N THR A 136 12.94 19.55 -6.34
CA THR A 136 13.37 20.11 -7.62
C THR A 136 13.12 19.12 -8.78
N PRO A 137 12.55 19.55 -9.91
CA PRO A 137 12.45 18.74 -11.12
C PRO A 137 13.79 18.17 -11.58
N LEU A 138 13.82 16.88 -11.93
CA LEU A 138 15.01 16.22 -12.50
C LEU A 138 15.51 16.92 -13.78
N SER A 139 14.62 17.57 -14.52
CA SER A 139 14.96 18.39 -15.69
C SER A 139 15.75 19.68 -15.36
N LEU A 140 15.86 20.03 -14.09
CA LEU A 140 16.57 21.22 -13.60
C LEU A 140 17.83 20.86 -12.79
N VAL A 141 18.11 19.57 -12.59
CA VAL A 141 19.39 19.09 -12.04
C VAL A 141 20.37 19.03 -13.20
N LYS A 142 21.25 20.04 -13.29
CA LYS A 142 22.38 20.07 -14.24
C LYS A 142 23.52 19.17 -13.78
#